data_AF-A0A9D2MC11-F1
#
_entry.id   AF-A0A9D2MC11-F1
#
_cell.length_a   1.000
_cell.length_b   1.000
_cell.length_c   1.000
_cell.angle_alpha   90.00
_cell.angle_beta   90.00
_cell.angle_gamma   90.00
#
_symmetry.space_group_name_H-M   'P 1'
#
loop_
_entity.id
_entity.type
_entity.pdbx_description
1 polymer ?
#
loop_
_entity_poly.entity_id
_entity_poly.type
_entity_poly.pdbx_seq_one_letter_code
_entity_poly.pdbx_strand_id
1 'polypeptide(L)'
;MPRVALTAAQKRAQRTADGNTALLKALRRNKAEEDLKWDEVAGRLGVAPSTLQRWRQRPEIIPLCGLRVIVETIGMSKEDWLKVGGFRP
;
A
#
# COMPACT_ATOMS: atom_id res chain seq x y z
N MET A 1 -23.10 22.99 -8.39
CA MET A 1 -22.34 22.61 -7.17
C MET A 1 -21.04 23.41 -7.17
N PRO A 2 -20.81 24.35 -6.25
CA PRO A 2 -19.54 25.08 -6.18
C PRO A 2 -18.41 24.10 -5.78
N ARG A 3 -17.32 24.07 -6.54
CA ARG A 3 -16.13 23.27 -6.22
C ARG A 3 -15.35 23.96 -5.11
N VAL A 4 -15.65 23.61 -3.85
CA VAL A 4 -14.89 24.11 -2.70
C VAL A 4 -13.46 23.55 -2.78
N ALA A 5 -12.47 24.44 -2.79
CA ALA A 5 -11.07 24.02 -2.76
C ALA A 5 -10.77 23.27 -1.47
N LEU A 6 -10.28 22.03 -1.57
CA LEU A 6 -9.92 21.21 -0.42
C LEU A 6 -8.84 21.90 0.43
N THR A 7 -9.03 21.89 1.74
CA THR A 7 -8.04 22.38 2.70
C THR A 7 -6.77 21.54 2.67
N ALA A 8 -5.65 22.07 3.19
CA ALA A 8 -4.38 21.33 3.25
C ALA A 8 -4.49 20.01 4.02
N ALA A 9 -5.32 19.96 5.08
CA ALA A 9 -5.59 18.75 5.84
C ALA A 9 -6.36 17.71 4.99
N GLN A 10 -7.39 18.14 4.26
CA GLN A 10 -8.16 17.26 3.36
C GLN A 10 -7.30 16.73 2.21
N LYS A 11 -6.42 17.57 1.63
CA LYS A 11 -5.47 17.13 0.60
C LYS A 11 -4.50 16.05 1.10
N ARG A 12 -4.03 16.16 2.35
CA ARG A 12 -3.18 15.13 2.97
C ARG A 12 -3.95 13.84 3.21
N ALA A 13 -5.15 13.93 3.77
CA ALA A 13 -6.01 12.76 4.00
C ALA A 13 -6.35 12.03 2.68
N GLN A 14 -6.63 12.79 1.62
CA GLN A 14 -6.89 12.24 0.28
C GLN A 14 -5.67 11.50 -0.27
N ARG A 15 -4.48 12.10 -0.21
CA ARG A 15 -3.23 11.45 -0.64
C ARG A 15 -2.96 10.16 0.13
N THR A 16 -3.19 10.16 1.44
CA THR A 16 -3.06 8.94 2.25
C THR A 16 -4.06 7.87 1.83
N ALA A 17 -5.33 8.23 1.60
CA ALA A 17 -6.34 7.29 1.14
C ALA A 17 -6.02 6.71 -0.26
N ASP A 18 -5.54 7.55 -1.18
CA ASP A 18 -5.12 7.15 -2.52
C ASP A 18 -3.92 6.19 -2.45
N GLY A 19 -2.92 6.49 -1.60
CA GLY A 19 -1.78 5.63 -1.34
C GLY A 19 -2.17 4.27 -0.76
N ASN A 20 -3.03 4.27 0.26
CA ASN A 20 -3.55 3.06 0.87
C ASN A 20 -4.29 2.17 -0.16
N THR A 21 -5.06 2.79 -1.04
CA THR A 21 -5.78 2.09 -2.12
C THR A 21 -4.82 1.49 -3.14
N ALA A 22 -3.80 2.23 -3.55
CA ALA A 22 -2.76 1.76 -4.47
C ALA A 22 -2.01 0.54 -3.90
N LEU A 23 -1.65 0.60 -2.61
CA LEU A 23 -1.00 -0.51 -1.92
C LEU A 23 -1.84 -1.78 -1.90
N LEU A 24 -3.12 -1.66 -1.52
CA LEU A 24 -4.04 -2.80 -1.51
C LEU A 24 -4.25 -3.38 -2.90
N LYS A 25 -4.31 -2.53 -3.93
CA LYS A 25 -4.44 -2.96 -5.32
C LYS A 25 -3.22 -3.76 -5.77
N ALA A 26 -2.00 -3.29 -5.46
CA ALA A 26 -0.78 -4.01 -5.79
C ALA A 26 -0.70 -5.38 -5.07
N LEU A 27 -1.03 -5.42 -3.78
CA LEU A 27 -1.09 -6.68 -3.00
C LEU A 27 -2.08 -7.68 -3.60
N ARG A 28 -3.28 -7.23 -3.97
CA ARG A 28 -4.30 -8.10 -4.60
C ARG A 28 -3.88 -8.56 -5.99
N ARG A 29 -3.23 -7.68 -6.76
CA ARG A 29 -2.72 -8.01 -8.09
C ARG A 29 -1.68 -9.11 -8.02
N ASN A 30 -0.68 -8.97 -7.15
CA ASN A 30 0.34 -10.02 -6.95
C ASN A 30 -0.30 -11.36 -6.59
N LYS A 31 -1.20 -11.33 -5.60
CA LYS A 31 -1.93 -12.52 -5.19
C LYS A 31 -2.65 -13.19 -6.36
N ALA A 32 -3.27 -12.42 -7.25
CA ALA A 32 -4.01 -12.94 -8.40
C ALA A 32 -3.11 -13.40 -9.55
N GLU A 33 -2.02 -12.69 -9.83
CA GLU A 33 -1.04 -13.06 -10.87
C GLU A 33 -0.32 -14.36 -10.55
N GLU A 34 -0.10 -14.64 -9.26
CA GLU A 34 0.64 -15.81 -8.80
C GLU A 34 -0.23 -16.89 -8.14
N ASP A 35 -1.56 -16.73 -8.18
CA ASP A 35 -2.56 -17.61 -7.56
C ASP A 35 -2.28 -17.97 -6.09
N LEU A 36 -1.74 -17.02 -5.33
CA LEU A 36 -1.29 -17.25 -3.96
C LEU A 36 -2.43 -17.12 -2.94
N LYS A 37 -2.30 -17.80 -1.80
CA LYS A 37 -3.05 -17.51 -0.58
C LYS A 37 -2.41 -16.33 0.15
N TRP A 38 -3.20 -15.64 0.98
CA TRP A 38 -2.69 -14.52 1.77
C TRP A 38 -1.56 -14.92 2.72
N ASP A 39 -1.56 -16.15 3.23
CA ASP A 39 -0.47 -16.68 4.05
C ASP A 39 0.84 -16.82 3.27
N GLU A 40 0.77 -17.20 1.99
CA GLU A 40 1.93 -17.32 1.11
C GLU A 40 2.45 -15.94 0.71
N VAL A 41 1.55 -14.98 0.47
CA VAL A 41 1.93 -13.57 0.28
C VAL A 41 2.66 -13.04 1.52
N ALA A 42 2.20 -13.36 2.72
CA ALA A 42 2.86 -12.98 3.96
C ALA A 42 4.25 -13.62 4.07
N GLY A 43 4.36 -14.91 3.72
CA GLY A 43 5.64 -15.63 3.66
C GLY A 43 6.64 -14.98 2.70
N ARG A 44 6.20 -14.58 1.50
CA ARG A 44 7.04 -13.87 0.53
C ARG A 44 7.51 -12.50 1.01
N LEU A 45 6.66 -11.80 1.72
CA LEU A 45 6.98 -10.51 2.34
C LEU A 45 7.82 -10.67 3.61
N GLY A 46 8.09 -11.90 4.07
CA GLY A 46 8.83 -12.16 5.31
C GLY A 46 8.11 -11.66 6.57
N VAL A 47 6.79 -11.53 6.53
CA VAL A 47 5.98 -11.05 7.66
C VAL A 47 4.99 -12.10 8.15
N ALA A 48 4.59 -12.01 9.41
CA ALA A 48 3.55 -12.89 9.93
C ALA A 48 2.20 -12.62 9.21
N PRO A 49 1.38 -13.65 8.95
CA PRO A 49 0.07 -13.49 8.31
C PRO A 49 -0.85 -12.49 9.04
N SER A 50 -0.81 -12.49 10.38
CA SER A 50 -1.52 -11.53 11.22
C SER A 50 -1.08 -10.08 10.98
N THR A 51 0.21 -9.86 10.71
CA THR A 51 0.77 -8.55 10.38
C THR A 51 0.26 -8.09 9.02
N LEU A 52 0.33 -8.96 8.01
CA LEU A 52 -0.20 -8.66 6.68
C LEU A 52 -1.71 -8.38 6.71
N GLN A 53 -2.47 -9.16 7.49
CA GLN A 53 -3.89 -8.92 7.70
C GLN A 53 -4.15 -7.54 8.32
N ARG A 54 -3.37 -7.16 9.34
CA ARG A 54 -3.47 -5.85 9.98
C ARG A 54 -3.16 -4.72 9.01
N TRP A 55 -2.11 -4.86 8.22
CA TRP A 55 -1.72 -3.90 7.18
C TRP A 55 -2.79 -3.74 6.10
N ARG A 56 -3.48 -4.83 5.75
CA ARG A 56 -4.58 -4.76 4.79
C ARG A 56 -5.81 -4.03 5.33
N GLN A 57 -6.09 -4.15 6.62
CA GLN A 57 -7.20 -3.46 7.27
C GLN A 57 -6.85 -2.01 7.59
N ARG A 58 -5.59 -1.78 7.94
CA ARG A 58 -5.06 -0.49 8.40
C ARG A 58 -3.72 -0.21 7.71
N PRO A 59 -3.73 0.27 6.45
CA PRO A 59 -2.50 0.51 5.72
C PRO A 59 -1.70 1.69 6.29
N GLU A 60 -2.33 2.55 7.08
CA GLU A 60 -1.70 3.70 7.74
C GLU A 60 -0.67 3.33 8.82
N ILE A 61 -0.71 2.09 9.33
CA ILE A 61 0.22 1.61 10.37
C ILE A 61 1.44 0.89 9.79
N ILE A 62 1.56 0.82 8.46
CA ILE A 62 2.65 0.09 7.82
C ILE A 62 3.93 0.92 7.96
N PRO A 63 4.98 0.36 8.58
CA PRO A 63 6.25 1.05 8.67
C PRO A 63 6.92 1.16 7.30
N LEU A 64 7.75 2.19 7.13
CA LEU A 64 8.51 2.44 5.89
C LEU A 64 9.34 1.23 5.41
N CYS A 65 9.89 0.45 6.34
CA CYS A 65 10.59 -0.79 6.02
C CYS A 65 9.67 -1.84 5.39
N GLY A 66 8.48 -2.05 5.94
CA GLY A 66 7.48 -2.96 5.40
C GLY A 66 7.00 -2.53 4.02
N LEU A 67 6.78 -1.22 3.83
CA LEU A 67 6.44 -0.64 2.54
C LEU A 67 7.50 -0.92 1.47
N ARG A 68 8.79 -0.77 1.79
CA ARG A 68 9.89 -1.09 0.86
C ARG A 68 9.90 -2.56 0.47
N VAL A 69 9.77 -3.47 1.45
CA VAL A 69 9.72 -4.91 1.19
C VAL A 69 8.54 -5.26 0.28
N ILE A 70 7.37 -4.65 0.51
CA ILE A 70 6.20 -4.82 -0.36
C ILE A 70 6.50 -4.37 -1.80
N VAL A 71 7.12 -3.20 -1.99
CA VAL A 71 7.45 -2.73 -3.34
C VAL A 71 8.45 -3.65 -4.04
N GLU A 72 9.51 -4.06 -3.34
CA GLU A 72 10.55 -4.92 -3.89
C GLU A 72 10.01 -6.31 -4.25
N THR A 73 9.16 -6.87 -3.38
CA THR A 73 8.60 -8.22 -3.57
C THR A 73 7.52 -8.26 -4.65
N ILE A 74 6.71 -7.20 -4.75
CA ILE A 74 5.52 -7.17 -5.61
C ILE A 74 5.80 -6.48 -6.96
N GLY A 75 6.93 -5.77 -7.08
CA GLY A 75 7.23 -4.99 -8.28
C GLY A 75 6.23 -3.85 -8.48
N MET A 76 5.86 -3.14 -7.41
CA MET A 76 4.94 -2.01 -7.50
C MET A 76 5.51 -0.93 -8.45
N SER A 77 4.66 -0.37 -9.31
CA SER A 77 5.05 0.69 -10.24
C SER A 77 5.54 1.94 -9.49
N LYS A 78 6.48 2.70 -10.08
CA LYS A 78 6.97 3.96 -9.49
C LYS A 78 5.84 4.95 -9.20
N GLU A 79 4.81 4.99 -10.06
CA GLU A 79 3.66 5.87 -9.87
C GLU A 79 2.83 5.48 -8.64
N ASP A 80 2.60 4.19 -8.43
CA ASP A 80 1.87 3.71 -7.26
C ASP A 80 2.70 3.87 -5.97
N TRP A 81 4.02 3.70 -6.06
CA TRP A 81 4.93 3.98 -4.95
C TRP A 81 4.90 5.45 -4.52
N LEU A 82 4.90 6.37 -5.48
CA LEU A 82 4.79 7.81 -5.21
C LEU A 82 3.44 8.17 -4.58
N LYS A 83 2.34 7.53 -4.99
CA LYS A 83 1.02 7.71 -4.36
C LYS A 83 1.00 7.27 -2.89
N VAL A 84 1.75 6.22 -2.56
CA VAL A 84 1.88 5.69 -1.18
C VAL A 84 2.80 6.55 -0.31
N GLY A 85 3.44 7.59 -0.86
CA GLY A 85 4.37 8.45 -0.13
C GLY A 85 5.79 7.89 -0.07
N GLY A 86 6.11 6.96 -0.97
CA GLY A 86 7.43 6.41 -1.15
C GLY A 86 8.43 7.44 -1.67
N PHE A 87 9.09 8.16 -0.78
CA PHE A 87 10.20 9.04 -1.16
C PHE A 87 11.48 8.21 -1.26
N ARG A 88 12.05 8.11 -2.47
CA ARG A 88 13.48 7.78 -2.63
C ARG A 88 14.18 9.09 -3.03
N PRO A 89 15.17 9.57 -2.26
CA PRO A 89 16.05 10.64 -2.73
C PRO A 89 16.83 10.21 -3.97
#